data_AF-A2ZFW8-F1
#
_entry.id   AF-A2ZFW8-F1
#
_cell.length_a   1.000
_cell.length_b   1.000
_cell.length_c   1.000
_cell.angle_alpha   90.00
_cell.angle_beta   90.00
_cell.angle_gamma   90.00
#
_symmetry.space_group_name_H-M   'P 1'
#
loop_
_entity.id
_entity.type
_entity.pdbx_description
1 polymer ?
#
loop_
_entity_poly.entity_id
_entity_poly.type
_entity_poly.pdbx_seq_one_letter_code
_entity_poly.pdbx_strand_id
1 'polypeptide(L)'
;MAAEAAQEPNQEFLDACMPSPSSAREAARRRVPPLSDDDIGWFHCEACDEPRLLYDRRRVSGGCAHELCVACVVGHVEARVAAGEVPVRCPFQFPAGSSHCDAVVHPEDCKDLLYIGDFDAWCVALCELAVGGPGAFARCPNPDCGERLDTGAGGERAVSGATCLRCSRAFCLRCEQPWDERHRDGEGCVPPGNGDAAAP
;
A
#
# COMPACT_ATOMS: atom_id res chain seq x y z
N MET A 1 -61.51 19.01 -27.25
CA MET A 1 -60.48 18.01 -26.87
C MET A 1 -60.09 17.26 -28.13
N ALA A 2 -59.04 17.71 -28.81
CA ALA A 2 -58.48 17.03 -29.97
C ALA A 2 -57.43 16.04 -29.45
N ALA A 3 -57.58 14.77 -29.80
CA ALA A 3 -56.55 13.77 -29.57
C ALA A 3 -55.41 14.06 -30.55
N GLU A 4 -54.25 14.47 -30.01
CA GLU A 4 -53.01 14.61 -30.75
C GLU A 4 -52.55 13.21 -31.16
N ALA A 5 -52.60 12.92 -32.46
CA ALA A 5 -52.07 11.68 -33.00
C ALA A 5 -50.53 11.73 -32.88
N ALA A 6 -49.97 10.87 -32.03
CA ALA A 6 -48.54 10.67 -31.96
C ALA A 6 -48.05 10.18 -33.34
N GLN A 7 -47.30 11.03 -34.03
CA GLN A 7 -46.63 10.68 -35.28
C GLN A 7 -45.54 9.66 -34.93
N GLU A 8 -45.71 8.41 -35.34
CA GLU A 8 -44.65 7.40 -35.21
C GLU A 8 -43.39 7.90 -35.94
N PRO A 9 -42.19 7.77 -35.34
CA PRO A 9 -40.97 8.23 -35.99
C PRO A 9 -40.82 7.51 -37.33
N ASN A 10 -40.53 8.26 -38.38
CA ASN A 10 -40.43 7.73 -39.75
C ASN A 10 -39.43 6.55 -39.75
N GLN A 11 -39.98 5.34 -39.80
CA GLN A 11 -39.25 4.09 -39.65
C GLN A 11 -38.18 3.95 -40.74
N GLU A 12 -38.40 4.56 -41.90
CA GLU A 12 -37.45 4.64 -43.01
C GLU A 12 -36.17 5.43 -42.65
N PHE A 13 -36.28 6.47 -41.81
CA PHE A 13 -35.12 7.24 -41.34
C PHE A 13 -34.28 6.46 -40.32
N LEU A 14 -34.95 5.68 -39.46
CA LEU A 14 -34.28 4.83 -38.48
C LEU A 14 -33.56 3.67 -39.16
N ASP A 15 -34.18 3.07 -40.18
CA ASP A 15 -33.59 1.99 -40.97
C ASP A 15 -32.43 2.47 -41.86
N ALA A 16 -32.47 3.73 -42.32
CA ALA A 16 -31.37 4.34 -43.09
C ALA A 16 -30.11 4.63 -42.24
N CYS A 17 -30.27 4.84 -40.93
CA CYS A 17 -29.14 5.07 -40.00
C CYS A 17 -28.55 3.78 -39.44
N MET A 18 -29.24 2.64 -39.58
CA MET A 18 -28.75 1.35 -39.10
C MET A 18 -27.86 0.69 -40.15
N PRO A 19 -26.64 0.25 -39.79
CA PRO A 19 -25.79 -0.47 -40.74
C PRO A 19 -26.48 -1.77 -41.15
N SER A 20 -26.39 -2.09 -42.44
CA SER A 20 -26.95 -3.34 -42.96
C SER A 20 -26.44 -4.54 -42.14
N PRO A 21 -27.23 -5.64 -42.00
CA PRO A 21 -26.80 -6.80 -41.23
C PRO A 21 -25.48 -7.41 -41.73
N SER A 22 -25.13 -7.23 -43.01
CA SER A 22 -23.82 -7.61 -43.56
C SER A 22 -22.70 -6.68 -43.06
N SER A 23 -22.91 -5.35 -43.13
CA SER A 23 -21.96 -4.36 -42.63
C SER A 23 -21.76 -4.44 -41.11
N ALA A 24 -22.83 -4.70 -40.35
CA ALA A 24 -22.78 -4.92 -38.92
C ALA A 24 -22.03 -6.21 -38.55
N ARG A 25 -22.17 -7.28 -39.34
CA ARG A 25 -21.42 -8.54 -39.16
C ARG A 25 -19.94 -8.39 -39.54
N GLU A 26 -19.60 -7.59 -40.54
CA GLU A 26 -18.20 -7.26 -40.87
C GLU A 26 -17.56 -6.35 -39.81
N ALA A 27 -18.29 -5.34 -39.31
CA ALA A 27 -17.85 -4.50 -38.21
C ALA A 27 -17.67 -5.32 -36.91
N ALA A 28 -18.60 -6.21 -36.59
CA ALA A 28 -18.50 -7.11 -35.44
C ALA A 28 -17.36 -8.14 -35.54
N ARG A 29 -16.84 -8.39 -36.76
CA ARG A 29 -15.70 -9.27 -37.02
C ARG A 29 -14.37 -8.54 -37.09
N ARG A 30 -14.38 -7.20 -37.18
CA ARG A 30 -13.15 -6.40 -37.10
C ARG A 30 -12.67 -6.37 -35.66
N ARG A 31 -11.53 -7.01 -35.40
CA ARG A 31 -10.79 -6.78 -34.16
C ARG A 31 -10.32 -5.32 -34.17
N VAL A 32 -10.62 -4.59 -33.10
CA VAL A 32 -9.96 -3.32 -32.83
C VAL A 32 -8.47 -3.64 -32.65
N PRO A 33 -7.55 -3.02 -33.41
CA PRO A 33 -6.13 -3.23 -33.21
C PRO A 33 -5.74 -2.79 -31.79
N PRO A 34 -4.73 -3.42 -31.16
CA PRO A 34 -4.20 -2.91 -29.91
C PRO A 34 -3.70 -1.47 -30.11
N LEU A 35 -3.91 -0.62 -29.11
CA LEU A 35 -3.35 0.73 -29.10
C LEU A 35 -1.82 0.62 -29.13
N SER A 36 -1.17 1.45 -29.93
CA SER A 36 0.28 1.63 -29.86
C SER A 36 0.65 2.57 -28.71
N ASP A 37 1.92 2.55 -28.31
CA ASP A 37 2.44 3.45 -27.28
C ASP A 37 2.23 4.93 -27.63
N ASP A 38 2.33 5.28 -28.92
CA ASP A 38 2.05 6.63 -29.41
C ASP A 38 0.56 7.01 -29.32
N ASP A 39 -0.35 6.04 -29.47
CA ASP A 39 -1.79 6.26 -29.27
C ASP A 39 -2.14 6.42 -27.77
N ILE A 40 -1.42 5.74 -26.89
CA ILE A 40 -1.59 5.84 -25.42
C ILE A 40 -1.02 7.18 -24.92
N GLY A 41 0.12 7.59 -25.47
CA GLY A 41 0.85 8.80 -25.11
C GLY A 41 1.78 8.63 -23.91
N TRP A 42 2.58 9.68 -23.65
CA TRP A 42 3.68 9.67 -22.68
C TRP A 42 3.56 10.81 -21.67
N PHE A 43 4.16 10.63 -20.48
CA PHE A 43 4.35 11.67 -19.47
C PHE A 43 5.74 11.56 -18.84
N HIS A 44 6.24 12.64 -18.24
CA HIS A 44 7.47 12.60 -17.43
C HIS A 44 7.13 12.29 -15.97
N CYS A 45 7.74 11.24 -15.42
CA CYS A 45 7.57 10.89 -14.01
C CYS A 45 8.28 11.89 -13.11
N GLU A 46 7.59 12.47 -12.14
CA GLU A 46 8.20 13.50 -11.27
C GLU A 46 9.22 12.95 -10.25
N ALA A 47 9.33 11.62 -10.09
CA ALA A 47 10.29 10.99 -9.18
C ALA A 47 11.58 10.53 -9.88
N CYS A 48 11.48 9.89 -11.05
CA CYS A 48 12.65 9.40 -11.79
C CYS A 48 13.06 10.29 -12.98
N ASP A 49 12.26 11.30 -13.32
CA ASP A 49 12.47 12.19 -14.47
C ASP A 49 12.61 11.47 -15.82
N GLU A 50 11.99 10.29 -15.94
CA GLU A 50 11.97 9.52 -17.19
C GLU A 50 10.60 9.59 -17.88
N PRO A 51 10.57 9.52 -19.22
CA PRO A 51 9.34 9.38 -19.98
C PRO A 51 8.73 7.99 -19.73
N ARG A 52 7.44 7.96 -19.40
CA ARG A 52 6.66 6.76 -19.11
C ARG A 52 5.32 6.83 -19.85
N LEU A 53 4.72 5.69 -20.13
CA LEU A 53 3.41 5.64 -20.79
C LEU A 53 2.36 6.27 -19.89
N LEU A 54 1.39 6.99 -20.45
CA LEU A 54 0.27 7.55 -19.70
C LEU A 54 -0.51 6.46 -18.94
N TYR A 55 -0.50 5.23 -19.43
CA TYR A 55 -1.04 4.07 -18.74
C TYR A 55 -0.35 3.76 -17.40
N ASP A 56 0.94 4.05 -17.26
CA ASP A 56 1.72 3.84 -16.04
C ASP A 56 1.60 5.02 -15.05
N ARG A 57 0.82 6.05 -15.38
CA ARG A 57 0.65 7.23 -14.54
C ARG A 57 -0.26 6.93 -13.35
N ARG A 58 0.16 7.33 -12.15
CA ARG A 58 -0.62 7.21 -10.92
C ARG A 58 -0.57 8.49 -10.10
N ARG A 59 -1.70 8.82 -9.47
CA ARG A 59 -1.73 9.76 -8.34
C ARG A 59 -1.49 8.95 -7.08
N VAL A 60 -0.46 9.33 -6.35
CA VAL A 60 0.05 8.54 -5.22
C VAL A 60 -0.67 8.81 -3.90
N SER A 61 -1.37 9.94 -3.77
CA SER A 61 -2.24 10.19 -2.63
C SER A 61 -3.33 11.19 -2.98
N GLY A 62 -4.42 11.21 -2.21
CA GLY A 62 -5.40 12.30 -2.24
C GLY A 62 -4.87 13.63 -1.68
N GLY A 63 -3.76 13.61 -0.94
CA GLY A 63 -3.16 14.79 -0.29
C GLY A 63 -2.19 15.59 -1.15
N CYS A 64 -1.83 15.10 -2.35
CA CYS A 64 -0.97 15.82 -3.29
C CYS A 64 -1.39 15.59 -4.75
N ALA A 65 -0.95 16.47 -5.65
CA ALA A 65 -1.24 16.35 -7.08
C ALA A 65 -0.13 15.64 -7.88
N HIS A 66 0.88 15.07 -7.21
CA HIS A 66 2.05 14.49 -7.86
C HIS A 66 1.70 13.27 -8.71
N GLU A 67 2.25 13.23 -9.92
CA GLU A 67 2.02 12.19 -10.91
C GLU A 67 3.30 11.37 -11.10
N LEU A 68 3.23 10.12 -10.69
CA LEU A 68 4.37 9.22 -10.64
C LEU A 68 4.09 7.97 -11.47
N CYS A 69 5.14 7.33 -11.97
CA CYS A 69 4.98 6.04 -12.64
C CYS A 69 4.76 4.91 -11.63
N VAL A 70 4.02 3.88 -12.03
CA VAL A 70 3.73 2.69 -11.21
C VAL A 70 5.02 2.13 -10.59
N ALA A 71 6.10 2.00 -11.37
CA ALA A 71 7.37 1.45 -10.89
C ALA A 71 7.96 2.26 -9.71
N CYS A 72 7.93 3.59 -9.78
CA CYS A 72 8.41 4.44 -8.69
C CYS A 72 7.51 4.34 -7.45
N VAL A 73 6.19 4.28 -7.64
CA VAL A 73 5.24 4.14 -6.52
C VAL A 73 5.44 2.81 -5.80
N VAL A 74 5.42 1.70 -6.55
CA VAL A 74 5.57 0.34 -6.02
C VAL A 74 6.91 0.18 -5.32
N GLY A 75 8.02 0.48 -6.01
CA GLY A 75 9.35 0.34 -5.43
C GLY A 75 9.57 1.22 -4.19
N HIS A 76 8.98 2.41 -4.15
CA HIS A 76 9.05 3.26 -2.96
C HIS A 76 8.27 2.66 -1.79
N VAL A 77 7.03 2.25 -2.02
CA VAL A 77 6.18 1.65 -0.97
C VAL A 77 6.84 0.40 -0.41
N GLU A 78 7.25 -0.53 -1.28
CA GLU A 78 7.91 -1.78 -0.87
C GLU A 78 9.17 -1.50 -0.02
N ALA A 79 10.03 -0.57 -0.47
CA ALA A 79 11.24 -0.23 0.27
C ALA A 79 10.95 0.36 1.66
N ARG A 80 9.98 1.27 1.77
CA ARG A 80 9.62 1.91 3.05
C ARG A 80 8.94 0.95 4.01
N VAL A 81 8.06 0.08 3.49
CA VAL A 81 7.41 -0.98 4.28
C VAL A 81 8.43 -1.99 4.77
N ALA A 82 9.35 -2.45 3.92
CA ALA A 82 10.43 -3.35 4.32
C ALA A 82 11.36 -2.72 5.39
N ALA A 83 11.57 -1.41 5.34
CA ALA A 83 12.31 -0.66 6.36
C ALA A 83 11.53 -0.38 7.65
N GLY A 84 10.23 -0.74 7.71
CA GLY A 84 9.36 -0.41 8.85
C GLY A 84 9.00 1.07 8.96
N GLU A 85 9.24 1.85 7.91
CA GLU A 85 9.07 3.31 7.87
C GLU A 85 7.64 3.70 7.46
N VAL A 86 6.68 3.39 8.33
CA VAL A 86 5.28 3.77 8.19
C VAL A 86 4.93 4.95 9.12
N PRO A 87 4.05 5.89 8.72
CA PRO A 87 3.29 5.92 7.47
C PRO A 87 4.17 6.30 6.27
N VAL A 88 3.89 5.72 5.11
CA VAL A 88 4.63 5.98 3.86
C VAL A 88 4.24 7.36 3.33
N ARG A 89 5.24 8.18 2.98
CA ARG A 89 5.05 9.51 2.40
C ARG A 89 5.15 9.46 0.88
N CYS A 90 4.63 10.50 0.23
CA CYS A 90 4.73 10.68 -1.20
C CYS A 90 6.20 10.57 -1.67
N PRO A 91 6.50 9.76 -2.72
CA PRO A 91 7.87 9.57 -3.23
C PRO A 91 8.46 10.82 -3.90
N PHE A 92 7.65 11.84 -4.14
CA PHE A 92 8.07 13.05 -4.84
C PHE A 92 9.14 13.81 -4.07
N GLN A 93 10.24 14.10 -4.76
CA GLN A 93 11.36 14.88 -4.26
C GLN A 93 11.62 16.01 -5.26
N PHE A 94 11.02 17.18 -5.03
CA PHE A 94 11.38 18.38 -5.80
C PHE A 94 12.76 18.88 -5.36
N PRO A 95 13.51 19.56 -6.24
CA PRO A 95 14.97 19.52 -6.34
C PRO A 95 15.67 19.74 -4.99
N ALA A 96 16.84 19.12 -4.85
CA ALA A 96 17.71 19.14 -3.67
C ALA A 96 17.73 20.53 -2.98
N GLY A 97 16.86 20.73 -1.99
CA GLY A 97 16.67 22.03 -1.33
C GLY A 97 15.22 22.43 -1.06
N SER A 98 14.21 21.81 -1.69
CA SER A 98 12.79 22.03 -1.36
C SER A 98 12.19 20.88 -0.54
N SER A 99 11.26 21.21 0.36
CA SER A 99 10.62 20.32 1.32
C SER A 99 10.02 19.07 0.66
N HIS A 100 10.26 17.90 1.27
CA HIS A 100 9.58 16.66 0.91
C HIS A 100 8.06 16.83 0.94
N CYS A 101 7.37 16.13 0.05
CA CYS A 101 5.92 16.08 0.11
C CYS A 101 5.48 15.26 1.32
N ASP A 102 4.76 15.90 2.25
CA ASP A 102 4.29 15.29 3.49
C ASP A 102 2.97 14.52 3.34
N ALA A 103 2.42 14.45 2.13
CA ALA A 103 1.20 13.71 1.88
C ALA A 103 1.44 12.20 2.11
N VAL A 104 0.52 11.58 2.85
CA VAL A 104 0.56 10.15 3.18
C VAL A 104 -0.03 9.35 2.03
N VAL A 105 0.67 8.28 1.66
CA VAL A 105 0.20 7.28 0.70
C VAL A 105 -0.61 6.25 1.48
N HIS A 106 -1.83 5.96 1.05
CA HIS A 106 -2.69 4.98 1.70
C HIS A 106 -2.65 3.63 0.96
N PRO A 107 -2.77 2.49 1.67
CA PRO A 107 -2.87 1.18 1.03
C PRO A 107 -4.01 1.10 0.00
N GLU A 108 -5.12 1.81 0.25
CA GLU A 108 -6.26 1.84 -0.66
C GLU A 108 -5.92 2.36 -2.06
N ASP A 109 -4.95 3.28 -2.14
CA ASP A 109 -4.48 3.91 -3.38
C ASP A 109 -3.55 3.00 -4.19
N CYS A 110 -2.98 1.96 -3.57
CA CYS A 110 -1.93 1.11 -4.15
C CYS A 110 -2.31 -0.39 -4.21
N LYS A 111 -3.51 -0.77 -3.77
CA LYS A 111 -3.93 -2.17 -3.64
C LYS A 111 -3.88 -2.98 -4.94
N ASP A 112 -4.02 -2.33 -6.09
CA ASP A 112 -3.98 -2.92 -7.42
C ASP A 112 -2.56 -2.98 -8.01
N LEU A 113 -1.59 -2.35 -7.33
CA LEU A 113 -0.20 -2.25 -7.77
C LEU A 113 0.74 -3.20 -7.02
N LEU A 114 0.40 -3.55 -5.78
CA LEU A 114 1.23 -4.35 -4.89
C LEU A 114 0.87 -5.83 -4.94
N TYR A 115 1.85 -6.70 -4.71
CA TYR A 115 1.55 -8.09 -4.38
C TYR A 115 0.87 -8.18 -3.02
N ILE A 116 0.02 -9.20 -2.84
CA ILE A 116 -0.78 -9.37 -1.62
C ILE A 116 0.10 -9.45 -0.36
N GLY A 117 1.29 -10.05 -0.45
CA GLY A 117 2.22 -10.15 0.68
C GLY A 117 2.74 -8.79 1.14
N ASP A 118 3.12 -7.92 0.20
CA ASP A 118 3.62 -6.57 0.51
C ASP A 118 2.50 -5.66 1.01
N PHE A 119 1.30 -5.79 0.42
CA PHE A 119 0.10 -5.10 0.90
C PHE A 119 -0.27 -5.49 2.34
N ASP A 120 -0.28 -6.80 2.65
CA ASP A 120 -0.59 -7.31 3.99
C ASP A 120 0.47 -6.85 5.00
N ALA A 121 1.76 -6.93 4.65
CA ALA A 121 2.85 -6.47 5.50
C ALA A 121 2.72 -4.97 5.83
N TRP A 122 2.35 -4.16 4.83
CA TRP A 122 2.10 -2.74 5.04
C TRP A 122 0.91 -2.48 5.97
N CYS A 123 -0.20 -3.18 5.76
CA CYS A 123 -1.39 -3.05 6.61
C CYS A 123 -1.10 -3.45 8.05
N VAL A 124 -0.33 -4.54 8.27
CA VAL A 124 0.11 -4.95 9.60
C VAL A 124 0.96 -3.86 10.25
N ALA A 125 1.95 -3.31 9.53
CA ALA A 125 2.80 -2.23 10.06
C ALA A 125 2.00 -0.98 10.46
N LEU A 126 0.99 -0.59 9.65
CA LEU A 126 0.09 0.52 9.99
C LEU A 126 -0.79 0.22 11.21
N CYS A 127 -1.30 -1.01 11.35
CA CYS A 127 -2.04 -1.45 12.53
C CYS A 127 -1.16 -1.41 13.78
N GLU A 128 0.08 -1.88 13.69
CA GLU A 128 1.05 -1.81 14.78
C GLU A 128 1.34 -0.37 15.19
N LEU A 129 1.49 0.52 14.21
CA LEU A 129 1.63 1.95 14.45
C LEU A 129 0.42 2.52 15.20
N ALA A 130 -0.80 2.21 14.75
CA ALA A 130 -2.03 2.75 15.32
C ALA A 130 -2.29 2.29 16.77
N VAL A 131 -1.89 1.08 17.14
CA VAL A 131 -2.12 0.55 18.49
C VAL A 131 -0.98 0.89 19.47
N GLY A 132 0.04 1.64 19.03
CA GLY A 132 1.04 2.22 19.94
C GLY A 132 2.46 2.27 19.40
N GLY A 133 2.69 1.84 18.16
CA GLY A 133 4.00 1.91 17.52
C GLY A 133 4.89 0.68 17.76
N PRO A 134 6.08 0.68 17.13
CA PRO A 134 7.13 -0.30 17.44
C PRO A 134 7.40 -0.33 18.95
N GLY A 135 7.36 -1.52 19.55
CA GLY A 135 7.52 -1.65 20.99
C GLY A 135 6.26 -1.38 21.83
N ALA A 136 5.06 -1.32 21.23
CA ALA A 136 3.79 -1.38 21.98
C ALA A 136 3.38 -2.82 22.33
N PHE A 137 3.80 -3.79 21.53
CA PHE A 137 3.55 -5.22 21.75
C PHE A 137 4.81 -6.02 22.03
N ALA A 138 4.72 -7.08 22.83
CA ALA A 138 5.77 -8.08 22.99
C ALA A 138 5.26 -9.43 22.50
N ARG A 139 6.08 -10.15 21.72
CA ARG A 139 5.76 -11.51 21.27
C ARG A 139 6.17 -12.54 22.32
N CYS A 140 5.31 -13.55 22.51
CA CYS A 140 5.64 -14.69 23.33
C CYS A 140 6.81 -15.49 22.70
N PRO A 141 7.90 -15.77 23.45
CA PRO A 141 9.05 -16.53 22.94
C PRO A 141 8.74 -17.98 22.57
N ASN A 142 7.59 -18.51 22.98
CA ASN A 142 7.27 -19.89 22.71
C ASN A 142 6.97 -20.05 21.20
N PRO A 143 7.78 -20.83 20.45
CA PRO A 143 7.63 -20.97 19.00
C PRO A 143 6.27 -21.55 18.59
N ASP A 144 5.66 -22.38 19.45
CA ASP A 144 4.34 -22.95 19.23
C ASP A 144 3.18 -22.02 19.61
N CYS A 145 3.46 -20.80 20.10
CA CYS A 145 2.45 -19.86 20.57
C CYS A 145 2.45 -18.54 19.79
N GLY A 146 3.57 -17.80 19.80
CA GLY A 146 3.70 -16.53 19.09
C GLY A 146 2.70 -15.41 19.47
N GLU A 147 1.90 -15.59 20.53
CA GLU A 147 0.86 -14.64 20.97
C GLU A 147 1.48 -13.27 21.28
N ARG A 148 0.75 -12.19 20.96
CA ARG A 148 1.19 -10.82 21.19
C ARG A 148 0.50 -10.24 22.43
N LEU A 149 1.27 -9.63 23.31
CA LEU A 149 0.74 -8.95 24.49
C LEU A 149 0.95 -7.45 24.34
N ASP A 150 -0.13 -6.68 24.50
CA ASP A 150 -0.06 -5.22 24.63
C ASP A 150 0.63 -4.88 25.96
N THR A 151 1.62 -3.99 25.88
CA THR A 151 2.43 -3.57 27.02
C THR A 151 1.99 -2.24 27.61
N GLY A 152 1.01 -1.58 27.00
CA GLY A 152 0.45 -0.31 27.45
C GLY A 152 1.42 0.88 27.38
N ALA A 153 2.61 0.70 26.77
CA ALA A 153 3.65 1.70 26.64
C ALA A 153 4.14 1.79 25.20
N GLY A 154 4.17 2.99 24.62
CA GLY A 154 4.91 3.27 23.39
C GLY A 154 6.33 3.72 23.74
N GLY A 155 7.35 3.01 23.26
CA GLY A 155 8.76 3.39 23.43
C GLY A 155 9.63 2.38 24.20
N GLU A 156 10.78 2.86 24.69
CA GLU A 156 11.78 2.04 25.41
C GLU A 156 11.19 1.48 26.71
N ARG A 157 11.06 0.14 26.77
CA ARG A 157 10.48 -0.55 27.92
C ARG A 157 11.45 -0.66 29.08
N ALA A 158 10.97 -0.46 30.30
CA ALA A 158 11.64 -0.99 31.48
C ALA A 158 11.62 -2.54 31.44
N VAL A 159 12.59 -3.19 32.08
CA VAL A 159 12.60 -4.65 32.18
C VAL A 159 11.44 -5.09 33.06
N SER A 160 10.40 -5.67 32.46
CA SER A 160 9.21 -6.14 33.16
C SER A 160 8.73 -7.48 32.61
N GLY A 161 8.33 -8.37 33.51
CA GLY A 161 7.84 -9.70 33.16
C GLY A 161 6.33 -9.72 33.00
N ALA A 162 5.84 -10.52 32.06
CA ALA A 162 4.42 -10.78 31.90
C ALA A 162 4.15 -12.26 31.64
N THR A 163 2.95 -12.70 32.01
CA THR A 163 2.47 -14.05 31.73
C THR A 163 1.68 -14.06 30.43
N CYS A 164 2.06 -14.90 29.48
CA CYS A 164 1.32 -15.07 28.23
C CYS A 164 -0.09 -15.62 28.50
N LEU A 165 -1.12 -14.96 27.97
CA LEU A 165 -2.52 -15.34 28.18
C LEU A 165 -2.90 -16.65 27.47
N ARG A 166 -2.11 -17.07 26.47
CA ARG A 166 -2.38 -18.27 25.66
C ARG A 166 -1.69 -19.51 26.20
N CYS A 167 -0.39 -19.44 26.50
CA CYS A 167 0.40 -20.59 26.94
C CYS A 167 0.80 -20.54 28.42
N SER A 168 0.42 -19.48 29.15
CA SER A 168 0.71 -19.29 30.59
C SER A 168 2.20 -19.25 30.97
N ARG A 169 3.10 -19.10 29.99
CA ARG A 169 4.54 -18.94 30.25
C ARG A 169 4.88 -17.48 30.52
N ALA A 170 5.75 -17.25 31.51
CA ALA A 170 6.27 -15.92 31.81
C ALA A 170 7.46 -15.57 30.90
N PHE A 171 7.48 -14.33 30.40
CA PHE A 171 8.53 -13.82 29.53
C PHE A 171 8.77 -12.33 29.76
N CYS A 172 9.92 -11.85 29.31
CA CYS A 172 10.29 -10.45 29.39
C CYS A 172 9.65 -9.66 28.24
N LEU A 173 8.97 -8.57 28.58
CA LEU A 173 8.33 -7.69 27.59
C LEU A 173 9.34 -6.89 26.75
N ARG A 174 10.61 -6.80 27.17
CA ARG A 174 11.65 -6.02 26.46
C ARG A 174 12.50 -6.87 25.53
N CYS A 175 13.05 -7.99 25.99
CA CYS A 175 13.92 -8.85 25.18
C CYS A 175 13.20 -10.04 24.52
N GLU A 176 11.90 -10.21 24.81
CA GLU A 176 11.08 -11.32 24.31
C GLU A 176 11.66 -12.71 24.65
N GLN A 177 12.44 -12.83 25.72
CA GLN A 177 12.98 -14.10 26.21
C GLN A 177 12.19 -14.64 27.42
N PRO A 178 12.24 -15.97 27.70
CA PRO A 178 11.66 -16.53 28.91
C PRO A 178 12.15 -15.80 30.16
N TRP A 179 11.24 -15.51 31.09
CA TRP A 179 11.58 -14.76 32.29
C TRP A 179 12.46 -15.61 33.23
N ASP A 180 13.58 -15.05 33.66
CA ASP A 180 14.50 -15.69 34.61
C ASP A 180 15.00 -14.71 35.68
N GLU A 181 15.82 -15.18 36.62
CA GLU A 181 16.30 -14.35 37.74
C GLU A 181 17.18 -13.19 37.30
N ARG A 182 17.93 -13.33 36.19
CA ARG A 182 18.82 -12.29 35.66
C ARG A 182 18.04 -11.05 35.19
N HIS A 183 16.76 -11.22 34.88
CA HIS A 183 15.88 -10.10 34.54
C HIS A 183 15.48 -9.24 35.75
N ARG A 184 15.53 -9.77 36.99
CA ARG A 184 15.20 -8.97 38.19
C ARG A 184 16.22 -7.87 38.47
N ASP A 185 17.49 -8.16 38.19
CA ASP A 185 18.59 -7.23 38.42
C ASP A 185 18.88 -6.35 37.19
N GLY A 186 18.11 -6.52 36.11
CA GLY A 186 18.28 -5.81 34.84
C GLY A 186 19.45 -6.30 33.98
N GLU A 187 20.31 -7.19 34.50
CA GLU A 187 21.53 -7.68 33.83
C GLU A 187 21.23 -8.70 32.72
N GLY A 188 20.09 -9.37 32.76
CA GLY A 188 19.71 -10.42 31.78
C GLY A 188 18.96 -9.93 30.54
N CYS A 189 18.63 -8.63 30.47
CA CYS A 189 17.74 -8.12 29.42
C CYS A 189 18.52 -7.48 28.27
N VAL A 190 18.80 -8.27 27.23
CA VAL A 190 19.32 -7.76 25.95
C VAL A 190 18.15 -7.64 24.96
N PRO A 191 17.72 -6.42 24.57
CA PRO A 191 16.66 -6.27 23.59
C PRO A 191 17.03 -6.99 22.28
N PRO A 192 16.07 -7.55 21.53
CA PRO A 192 16.37 -8.06 20.19
C PRO A 192 17.02 -6.92 19.41
N GLY A 193 18.27 -7.14 18.97
CA GLY A 193 18.97 -6.14 18.19
C GLY A 193 18.11 -5.78 17.00
N ASN A 194 17.87 -4.48 16.77
CA ASN A 194 17.54 -4.01 15.44
C ASN A 194 18.67 -4.54 14.57
N GLY A 195 18.39 -5.54 13.73
CA GLY A 195 19.40 -6.18 12.91
C GLY A 195 20.25 -5.10 12.29
N ASP A 196 21.57 -5.30 12.33
CA ASP A 196 22.54 -4.44 11.68
C ASP A 196 22.00 -4.06 10.30
N ALA A 197 21.50 -2.83 10.19
CA ALA A 197 21.50 -2.13 8.94
C ALA A 197 22.99 -2.00 8.60
N ALA A 198 23.50 -2.99 7.87
CA ALA A 198 24.66 -2.82 7.03
C ALA A 198 24.29 -1.68 6.08
N ALA A 199 24.54 -0.46 6.52
CA ALA A 199 24.68 0.69 5.65
C ALA A 199 25.95 0.45 4.79
N PRO A 200 25.95 0.87 3.51
CA PRO A 200 27.04 0.62 2.58
C PRO A 200 28.38 1.20 3.03
#